data_AF-A0A0F8YSF6-F1
#
_entry.id   AF-A0A0F8YSF6-F1
#
_cell.length_a   1.000
_cell.length_b   1.000
_cell.length_c   1.000
_cell.angle_alpha   90.00
_cell.angle_beta   90.00
_cell.angle_gamma   90.00
#
_symmetry.space_group_name_H-M   'P 1'
#
loop_
_entity.id
_entity.type
_entity.pdbx_description
1 polymer ?
#
loop_
_entity_poly.entity_id
_entity_poly.type
_entity_poly.pdbx_seq_one_letter_code
_entity_poly.pdbx_strand_id
1 'polypeptide(L)' 'MHISKLDITDEHCPMTFVKTKLELAKLNEGDILEVLLKEGEPLDSV' A
#
# COMPACT_ATOMS: atom_id res chain seq x y z
N MET A 1 0.71 6.53 17.86
CA MET A 1 0.80 5.47 16.85
C MET A 1 -0.45 5.55 16.00
N HIS A 2 -0.32 6.02 14.76
CA HIS A 2 -1.40 6.07 13.79
C HIS A 2 -1.18 4.93 12.79
N ILE A 3 -2.25 4.19 12.49
CA ILE A 3 -2.23 3.10 11.53
C ILE A 3 -3.25 3.44 10.45
N SER A 4 -2.77 3.63 9.23
CA SER A 4 -3.59 3.90 8.06
C SER A 4 -3.77 2.61 7.26
N LYS A 5 -4.97 2.38 6.71
CA LYS A 5 -5.29 1.18 5.93
C LYS A 5 -5.48 1.55 4.47
N LEU A 6 -4.82 0.82 3.59
CA LEU A 6 -4.92 0.95 2.15
C LEU A 6 -5.36 -0.40 1.58
N ASP A 7 -6.58 -0.46 1.04
CA ASP A 7 -7.06 -1.62 0.30
C ASP A 7 -6.83 -1.40 -1.20
N ILE A 8 -5.99 -2.22 -1.80
CA ILE A 8 -5.65 -2.23 -3.23
C ILE A 8 -5.96 -3.61 -3.85
N THR A 9 -6.87 -4.38 -3.25
CA THR A 9 -7.27 -5.68 -3.79
C THR A 9 -7.98 -5.60 -5.14
N ASP A 10 -8.62 -4.47 -5.46
CA ASP A 10 -9.24 -4.23 -6.78
C ASP A 10 -8.26 -3.65 -7.81
N GLU A 11 -7.04 -3.33 -7.39
CA GLU A 11 -6.04 -2.70 -8.24
C GLU A 11 -5.11 -3.74 -8.85
N HIS A 12 -4.59 -3.42 -10.03
CA HIS A 12 -3.64 -4.23 -10.75
C HIS A 12 -2.32 -3.47 -10.93
N CYS A 13 -1.21 -4.19 -11.05
CA CYS A 13 0.06 -3.58 -11.42
C CYS A 13 -0.07 -2.69 -12.69
N PRO A 14 0.52 -1.48 -12.71
CA PRO A 14 1.42 -0.90 -11.69
C PRO A 14 0.70 -0.05 -10.63
N MET A 15 -0.63 0.01 -10.62
CA MET A 15 -1.39 0.88 -9.72
C MET A 15 -1.22 0.48 -8.25
N THR A 16 -1.04 -0.80 -7.97
CA THR A 16 -0.74 -1.33 -6.62
C THR A 16 0.52 -0.68 -6.03
N PHE A 17 1.60 -0.58 -6.81
CA PHE A 17 2.83 0.10 -6.42
C PHE A 17 2.63 1.61 -6.28
N VAL A 18 1.99 2.24 -7.29
CA VAL A 18 1.79 3.70 -7.32
C VAL A 18 0.97 4.16 -6.11
N LYS A 19 -0.16 3.51 -5.81
CA LYS A 19 -1.01 3.86 -4.67
C LYS A 19 -0.29 3.66 -3.34
N THR A 20 0.42 2.53 -3.18
CA THR A 20 1.19 2.26 -1.97
C THR A 20 2.22 3.35 -1.70
N LYS A 21 2.99 3.76 -2.72
CA LYS A 21 3.97 4.85 -2.59
C LYS A 21 3.32 6.20 -2.31
N LEU A 22 2.20 6.51 -2.93
CA LEU A 22 1.47 7.76 -2.70
C LEU A 22 0.95 7.86 -1.27
N GLU A 23 0.39 6.78 -0.72
CA GLU A 23 -0.06 6.77 0.67
C GLU A 23 1.12 6.83 1.63
N LEU A 24 2.19 6.09 1.38
CA LEU A 24 3.44 6.18 2.16
C LEU A 24 4.01 7.61 2.18
N ALA A 25 3.97 8.33 1.06
CA ALA A 25 4.44 9.71 0.98
C ALA A 25 3.58 10.70 1.80
N LYS A 26 2.35 10.32 2.17
CA LYS A 26 1.46 11.12 3.03
C LYS A 26 1.66 10.82 4.51
N LEU A 27 2.29 9.69 4.84
CA LEU A 27 2.53 9.28 6.23
C LEU A 27 3.71 10.04 6.83
N ASN A 28 3.64 10.29 8.14
CA ASN A 28 4.74 10.88 8.89
C ASN A 28 5.66 9.79 9.43
N GLU A 29 6.88 10.17 9.82
CA GLU A 29 7.81 9.26 10.46
C GLU A 29 7.21 8.66 11.75
N GLY A 30 7.12 7.33 11.80
CA GLY A 30 6.53 6.58 12.89
C GLY A 30 5.06 6.17 12.68
N ASP A 31 4.44 6.57 11.57
CA ASP A 31 3.14 6.05 11.15
C ASP A 31 3.29 4.71 10.41
N ILE A 32 2.26 3.88 10.50
CA ILE A 32 2.24 2.54 9.90
C ILE A 32 1.17 2.49 8.80
N LEU A 33 1.52 1.97 7.63
CA LEU A 33 0.58 1.65 6.56
C LEU A 33 0.29 0.15 6.54
N GLU A 34 -0.97 -0.24 6.77
CA GLU A 34 -1.46 -1.59 6.49
C GLU A 34 -2.00 -1.63 5.06
N VAL A 35 -1.39 -2.47 4.21
CA VAL A 35 -1.79 -2.62 2.80
C VAL A 35 -2.43 -3.98 2.59
N LEU A 36 -3.66 -4.00 2.09
CA LEU A 36 -4.32 -5.22 1.62
C LEU A 36 -4.11 -5.36 0.11
N LEU A 37 -3.42 -6.42 -0.29
CA LEU A 37 -3.22 -6.80 -1.68
C LEU A 37 -4.02 -8.06 -2.02
N LYS A 38 -4.42 -8.18 -3.27
CA LYS A 38 -5.10 -9.37 -3.79
C LYS A 38 -4.13 -10.54 -3.86
N GLU A 39 -4.64 -11.75 -3.59
CA GLU A 39 -3.90 -12.98 -3.78
C GLU A 39 -3.41 -13.11 -5.23
N GLY A 40 -2.09 -13.25 -5.42
CA GLY A 40 -1.44 -13.42 -6.72
C GLY A 40 -0.60 -12.26 -7.23
N GLU A 41 -0.67 -11.05 -6.64
CA GLU A 41 0.30 -9.98 -6.94
C GLU A 41 1.59 -10.15 -6.10
N PRO A 42 2.79 -9.95 -6.68
CA PRO A 42 4.05 -10.15 -5.98
C PRO A 42 4.28 -9.09 -4.88
N LEU A 43 4.38 -9.56 -3.63
CA LEU A 43 4.71 -8.70 -2.46
C LEU A 43 6.11 -8.06 -2.57
N ASP A 44 7.04 -8.67 -3.31
CA ASP A 44 8.41 -8.16 -3.48
C ASP A 44 8.49 -6.91 -4.38
N SER A 45 7.43 -6.58 -5.12
CA SER A 45 7.41 -5.44 -6.05
C SER A 45 6.61 -4.23 -5.54
N VAL A 46 6.22 -4.22 -4.26
CA VAL A 46 5.46 -3.14 -3.61
C VAL A 46 6.36 -2.24 -2.76
#